data_AF-R6DPB7-F1
#
_entry.id   AF-R6DPB7-F1
#
_cell.length_a   1.000
_cell.length_b   1.000
_cell.length_c   1.000
_cell.angle_alpha   90.00
_cell.angle_beta   90.00
_cell.angle_gamma   90.00
#
_symmetry.space_group_name_H-M   'P 1'
#
loop_
_entity.id
_entity.type
_entity.pdbx_description
1 polymer ?
#
loop_
_entity_poly.entity_id
_entity_poly.type
_entity_poly.pdbx_seq_one_letter_code
_entity_poly.pdbx_strand_id
1 'polypeptide(L)' 'MCLVSAKEFLIEANIQDIIKYIMTDLGVSIKEAMRRFYMSEIFEKLQDTKTGLYLESPAYIYELYKNEAKNGRLIQEEI' A
#
# COMPACT_ATOMS: atom_id res chain seq x y z
N MET A 1 -3.77 23.32 14.83
CA MET A 1 -2.87 22.24 15.28
C MET A 1 -3.50 20.94 14.81
N CYS A 2 -2.85 20.21 13.92
CA CYS A 2 -3.46 19.16 13.09
C CYS A 2 -4.19 18.07 13.89
N LEU A 3 -5.47 17.88 13.59
CA LEU A 3 -6.21 16.67 13.88
C LEU A 3 -5.89 15.65 12.78
N VAL A 4 -4.67 15.11 12.74
CA VAL A 4 -4.45 13.87 11.97
C VAL A 4 -5.13 12.79 12.78
N SER A 5 -6.18 12.21 12.22
CA SER A 5 -6.91 11.12 12.87
C SER A 5 -5.95 9.93 13.01
N ALA A 6 -5.99 9.17 14.11
CA ALA A 6 -5.08 8.03 14.34
C ALA A 6 -5.02 7.05 13.15
N LYS A 7 -6.15 6.89 12.45
CA LYS A 7 -6.27 6.12 11.20
C LYS A 7 -5.42 6.68 10.05
N GLU A 8 -5.37 7.99 9.86
CA GLU A 8 -4.59 8.64 8.79
C GLU A 8 -3.10 8.43 9.04
N PHE A 9 -2.68 8.55 10.30
CA PHE A 9 -1.30 8.25 10.70
C PHE A 9 -0.90 6.80 10.37
N LEU A 10 -1.77 5.82 10.66
CA LEU A 10 -1.51 4.42 10.34
C LEU A 10 -1.45 4.17 8.83
N ILE A 11 -2.34 4.82 8.06
CA ILE A 11 -2.32 4.76 6.60
C ILE A 11 -0.99 5.31 6.07
N GLU A 12 -0.60 6.51 6.50
CA GLU A 12 0.65 7.14 6.08
C GLU A 12 1.88 6.30 6.44
N ALA A 13 1.93 5.74 7.66
CA ALA A 13 3.02 4.87 8.09
C ALA A 13 3.13 3.64 7.18
N ASN A 14 2.01 2.97 6.89
CA ASN A 14 1.98 1.82 5.98
C ASN A 14 2.44 2.21 4.57
N ILE A 15 1.97 3.34 4.03
CA ILE A 15 2.40 3.84 2.72
C ILE A 15 3.92 4.01 2.70
N GLN A 16 4.50 4.69 3.69
CA GLN A 16 5.95 4.93 3.73
C GLN A 16 6.76 3.63 3.69
N ASP A 17 6.34 2.61 4.45
CA ASP A 17 7.05 1.33 4.46
C ASP A 17 6.85 0.53 3.18
N ILE A 18 5.64 0.55 2.58
CA ILE A 18 5.40 -0.10 1.28
C ILE A 18 6.25 0.54 0.18
N ILE A 19 6.35 1.88 0.16
CA ILE A 19 7.22 2.58 -0.79
C ILE A 19 8.68 2.14 -0.63
N LYS A 20 9.18 1.99 0.60
CA LYS A 20 10.53 1.45 0.83
C LYS A 20 10.68 0.05 0.27
N TYR A 21 9.70 -0.84 0.49
CA TYR A 21 9.74 -2.20 -0.06
C TYR A 21 9.80 -2.19 -1.59
N ILE A 22 8.97 -1.37 -2.25
CA ILE A 22 8.99 -1.20 -3.72
C ILE A 22 10.36 -0.68 -4.19
N MET A 23 10.92 0.31 -3.52
CA MET A 23 12.24 0.86 -3.85
C MET A 23 13.34 -0.21 -3.73
N THR A 24 13.34 -0.99 -2.66
CA THR A 24 14.34 -2.02 -2.41
C THR A 24 14.20 -3.21 -3.36
N ASP A 25 12.99 -3.67 -3.61
CA ASP A 25 12.71 -4.86 -4.44
C ASP A 25 12.92 -4.58 -5.94
N LEU A 26 12.46 -3.41 -6.42
CA LEU A 26 12.55 -3.04 -7.84
C LEU A 26 13.78 -2.16 -8.17
N GLY A 27 14.52 -1.70 -7.16
CA GLY A 27 15.68 -0.82 -7.33
C GLY A 27 15.34 0.56 -7.92
N VAL A 28 14.10 1.04 -7.74
CA VAL A 28 13.61 2.28 -8.34
C VAL A 28 13.72 3.47 -7.38
N SER A 29 13.75 4.68 -7.94
CA SER A 29 13.70 5.92 -7.14
C SER A 29 12.38 6.04 -6.36
N ILE A 30 12.40 6.75 -5.24
CA ILE A 30 11.19 7.03 -4.43
C ILE A 30 10.05 7.61 -5.26
N LYS A 31 10.35 8.49 -6.21
CA LYS A 31 9.36 9.12 -7.09
C LYS A 31 8.64 8.08 -7.96
N GLU A 32 9.39 7.14 -8.50
CA GLU A 32 8.87 6.07 -9.33
C GLU A 32 8.10 5.04 -8.49
N ALA A 33 8.61 4.70 -7.31
CA ALA A 33 7.91 3.84 -6.35
C ALA A 33 6.55 4.43 -5.95
N MET A 34 6.52 5.72 -5.59
CA MET A 34 5.29 6.45 -5.26
C MET A 34 4.32 6.45 -6.43
N ARG A 35 4.79 6.74 -7.65
CA ARG A 35 3.95 6.73 -8.84
C ARG A 35 3.30 5.36 -9.05
N ARG A 36 4.06 4.27 -8.95
CA ARG A 36 3.54 2.92 -9.14
C ARG A 36 2.55 2.53 -8.06
N PHE A 37 2.83 2.88 -6.81
CA PHE A 37 1.95 2.54 -5.70
C PHE A 37 0.65 3.36 -5.73
N TYR A 38 0.70 4.66 -6.03
CA TYR A 38 -0.51 5.48 -6.15
C TYR A 38 -1.39 5.13 -7.35
N MET A 39 -0.84 4.44 -8.36
CA MET A 39 -1.60 3.90 -9.48
C MET A 39 -2.20 2.51 -9.21
N SER A 40 -1.98 1.94 -8.02
CA SER A 40 -2.47 0.62 -7.64
C SER A 40 -3.83 0.70 -6.96
N GLU A 41 -4.66 -0.32 -7.17
CA GLU A 41 -5.94 -0.48 -6.47
C GLU A 41 -5.72 -0.70 -4.96
N ILE A 42 -4.58 -1.28 -4.55
CA ILE A 42 -4.22 -1.40 -3.13
C ILE A 42 -4.16 -0.05 -2.41
N PHE A 43 -3.69 1.01 -3.08
CA PHE A 43 -3.64 2.34 -2.47
C PHE A 43 -5.05 2.90 -2.21
N GLU A 44 -6.00 2.67 -3.12
CA GLU A 44 -7.40 3.07 -2.92
C GLU A 44 -8.02 2.29 -1.76
N LYS A 45 -7.80 0.97 -1.70
CA LYS A 45 -8.27 0.12 -0.58
C LYS A 45 -7.65 0.49 0.75
N LEU A 46 -6.37 0.86 0.78
CA LEU A 46 -5.65 1.26 1.98
C LEU A 46 -6.21 2.57 2.56
N GLN A 47 -6.59 3.51 1.70
CA GLN A 47 -7.28 4.74 2.11
C GLN A 47 -8.72 4.49 2.56
N ASP A 48 -9.38 3.45 2.03
CA ASP A 48 -10.72 3.10 2.46
C ASP A 48 -10.69 2.46 3.85
N THR A 49 -10.94 3.29 4.85
CA THR A 49 -11.02 2.90 6.26
C THR A 49 -12.09 1.84 6.56
N LYS A 50 -13.04 1.58 5.66
CA LYS A 50 -14.04 0.53 5.82
C LYS A 50 -13.47 -0.86 5.55
N THR A 51 -12.39 -0.97 4.78
CA THR A 51 -11.72 -2.25 4.51
C THR A 51 -10.92 -2.76 5.71
N GLY A 52 -10.53 -1.84 6.61
CA GLY A 52 -9.65 -2.16 7.74
C GLY A 52 -8.20 -2.45 7.36
N LEU A 53 -7.82 -2.31 6.08
CA LEU A 53 -6.50 -2.72 5.59
C LEU A 53 -5.34 -1.98 6.25
N TYR A 54 -5.56 -0.74 6.70
CA TYR A 54 -4.56 0.06 7.41
C TYR A 54 -4.18 -0.47 8.80
N LEU A 55 -4.93 -1.43 9.34
CA LEU A 55 -4.61 -2.12 10.58
C LEU A 55 -3.66 -3.31 10.36
N GLU A 56 -3.52 -3.76 9.12
CA GLU A 56 -2.66 -4.88 8.76
C GLU A 56 -1.19 -4.44 8.66
N SER A 57 -0.29 -5.43 8.61
CA SER A 57 1.15 -5.19 8.46
C SER A 57 1.48 -4.65 7.06
N PRO A 58 2.42 -3.69 6.93
CA PRO A 58 2.84 -3.16 5.62
C PRO A 58 3.41 -4.25 4.71
N ALA A 59 3.97 -5.32 5.26
CA ALA A 59 4.44 -6.47 4.48
C ALA A 59 3.30 -7.23 3.80
N TYR A 60 2.17 -7.43 4.50
CA TYR A 60 0.99 -8.07 3.93
C TYR A 60 0.39 -7.24 2.80
N ILE A 61 0.25 -5.92 3.02
CA ILE A 61 -0.26 -4.99 2.02
C ILE A 61 0.66 -4.96 0.78
N TYR A 62 1.97 -5.03 0.98
CA TYR A 62 2.94 -5.10 -0.11
C TYR A 62 2.84 -6.40 -0.92
N GLU A 63 2.62 -7.55 -0.28
CA GLU A 63 2.38 -8.81 -0.99
C GLU A 63 1.10 -8.75 -1.84
N LEU A 64 0.04 -8.12 -1.34
CA LEU A 64 -1.17 -7.86 -2.13
C LEU A 64 -0.88 -6.98 -3.34
N TYR A 65 -0.08 -5.92 -3.17
CA TYR A 65 0.36 -5.06 -4.26
C TYR A 65 1.19 -5.84 -5.30
N LYS A 66 2.10 -6.73 -4.87
CA LYS A 66 2.85 -7.59 -5.78
C LYS A 66 1.94 -8.53 -6.55
N ASN A 67 0.91 -9.06 -5.90
CA ASN A 67 -0.07 -9.92 -6.53
C ASN A 67 -0.88 -9.15 -7.59
N GLU A 68 -1.28 -7.91 -7.29
CA GLU A 68 -1.89 -6.98 -8.25
C GLU A 68 -0.96 -6.72 -9.45
N ALA A 69 0.29 -6.34 -9.18
CA ALA A 69 1.27 -6.01 -10.20
C ALA A 69 1.61 -7.20 -11.10
N LYS A 70 1.55 -8.44 -10.58
CA LYS A 70 1.83 -9.66 -11.32
C LYS A 70 0.65 -10.10 -12.21
N ASN A 71 -0.59 -9.94 -11.74
CA ASN A 71 -1.79 -10.42 -12.43
C ASN A 71 -2.55 -9.32 -13.19
N GLY A 72 -2.19 -8.05 -12.99
CA GLY A 72 -2.88 -6.89 -13.55
C GLY A 72 -4.27 -6.64 -12.95
N ARG A 73 -4.65 -7.36 -11.88
CA ARG A 73 -5.91 -7.26 -11.14
C ARG A 73 -5.71 -7.72 -9.69
N LEU A 74 -6.49 -7.14 -8.77
CA LEU A 74 -6.60 -7.66 -7.41
C LEU A 74 -7.27 -9.04 -7.41
N ILE A 75 -6.47 -10.11 -7.37
CA ILE A 75 -6.95 -11.43 -6.97
C ILE A 75 -6.84 -11.55 -5.46
N GLN A 76 -7.98 -11.37 -4.77
CA GLN A 76 -8.17 -11.98 -3.46
C GLN A 76 -8.45 -13.46 -3.74
N GLU A 77 -7.44 -14.33 -3.57
CA GLU A 77 -7.73 -15.77 -3.46
C GLU A 77 -8.50 -15.96 -2.14
N GLU A 78 -9.82 -16.01 -2.25
CA GLU A 78 -10.67 -16.64 -1.23
C GLU A 78 -10.27 -18.12 -1.21
N ILE A 79 -9.59 -18.53 -0.12
CA ILE A 79 -9.34 -19.94 0.22
C ILE A 79 -10.47 -20.41 1.13
#